data_AF-A0A7S1SNR1-F1
#
_entry.id   AF-A0A7S1SNR1-F1
#
_cell.length_a   1.000
_cell.length_b   1.000
_cell.length_c   1.000
_cell.angle_alpha   90.00
_cell.angle_beta   90.00
_cell.angle_gamma   90.00
#
_symmetry.space_group_name_H-M   'P 1'
#
loop_
_entity.id
_entity.type
_entity.pdbx_description
1 polymer ?
#
loop_
_entity_poly.entity_id
_entity_poly.type
_entity_poly.pdbx_seq_one_letter_code
_entity_poly.pdbx_strand_id
1 'polypeptide(L)'
;GVGKTAVAEGVAQLLAGPSAPTGFAGKRMISLDVGSLVAGTQFRGAFEERLQAVLMEVRAARGSVLLFVDEVHMLVNAGRTDGSMDAANLLKPALARGELHCLGATTPDEYRRHIESDPAFARRFQPVHVEEPSVDETLLWLKGLRGRLRCGGLCRSGEVCGLGRGLLCLLVWLGCLGWPA
;
A
#
# COMPACT_ATOMS: atom_id res chain seq x y z
N GLY A 1 -0.81 2.83 15.09
CA GLY A 1 -1.28 2.32 13.78
C GLY A 1 -0.77 0.90 13.60
N VAL A 2 -1.57 0.02 13.01
CA VAL A 2 -1.37 -1.44 12.94
C VAL A 2 -0.21 -1.95 12.06
N GLY A 3 0.81 -1.13 11.81
CA GLY A 3 2.01 -1.57 11.09
C GLY A 3 1.85 -1.81 9.59
N LYS A 4 0.98 -1.06 8.89
CA LYS A 4 0.77 -1.19 7.43
C LYS A 4 2.08 -1.09 6.63
N THR A 5 2.92 -0.12 7.00
CA THR A 5 4.26 0.07 6.41
C THR A 5 5.19 -1.09 6.73
N ALA A 6 5.12 -1.66 7.94
CA ALA A 6 5.94 -2.82 8.32
C ALA A 6 5.56 -4.08 7.52
N VAL A 7 4.28 -4.26 7.19
CA VAL A 7 3.84 -5.32 6.26
C VAL A 7 4.45 -5.11 4.88
N ALA A 8 4.40 -3.88 4.35
CA ALA A 8 5.01 -3.57 3.06
C ALA A 8 6.53 -3.82 3.06
N GLU A 9 7.25 -3.40 4.10
CA GLU A 9 8.68 -3.69 4.27
C GLU A 9 8.98 -5.19 4.33
N GLY A 10 8.12 -5.97 5.02
CA GLY A 10 8.23 -7.42 5.06
C GLY A 10 8.06 -8.05 3.68
N VAL A 11 7.08 -7.57 2.90
CA VAL A 11 6.90 -7.99 1.50
C VAL A 11 8.13 -7.62 0.67
N ALA A 12 8.66 -6.41 0.81
CA ALA A 12 9.87 -5.98 0.08
C ALA A 12 11.07 -6.89 0.37
N GLN A 13 11.26 -7.28 1.64
CA GLN A 13 12.32 -8.22 2.04
C GLN A 13 12.11 -9.61 1.44
N LEU A 14 10.85 -10.10 1.41
CA LEU A 14 10.52 -11.38 0.79
C LEU A 14 10.82 -11.36 -0.72
N LEU A 15 10.46 -10.29 -1.43
CA LEU A 15 10.72 -10.11 -2.86
C LEU A 15 12.20 -10.09 -3.22
N ALA A 16 13.04 -9.56 -2.31
CA ALA A 16 14.49 -9.51 -2.46
C ALA A 16 15.19 -10.84 -2.08
N GLY A 17 14.49 -11.72 -1.36
CA GLY A 17 15.03 -12.98 -0.85
C GLY A 17 14.91 -14.14 -1.84
N PRO A 18 15.65 -15.25 -1.59
CA PRO A 18 15.57 -16.47 -2.41
C PRO A 18 14.21 -17.18 -2.29
N SER A 19 13.41 -16.83 -1.28
CA SER A 19 12.06 -17.36 -1.05
C SER A 19 10.97 -16.61 -1.83
N ALA A 20 11.33 -15.66 -2.70
CA ALA A 20 10.38 -14.94 -3.52
C ALA A 20 9.64 -15.90 -4.47
N PRO A 21 8.29 -15.83 -4.59
CA PRO A 21 7.56 -16.61 -5.56
C PRO A 21 8.04 -16.32 -7.00
N THR A 22 8.00 -17.31 -7.89
CA THR A 22 8.54 -17.22 -9.26
C THR A 22 8.04 -16.01 -10.05
N GLY A 23 6.77 -15.62 -9.84
CA GLY A 23 6.18 -14.45 -10.50
C GLY A 23 6.64 -13.09 -9.96
N PHE A 24 7.37 -13.08 -8.83
CA PHE A 24 7.75 -11.91 -8.04
C PHE A 24 9.27 -11.79 -7.81
N ALA A 25 10.02 -12.86 -8.08
CA ALA A 25 11.47 -12.88 -7.92
C ALA A 25 12.15 -11.75 -8.72
N GLY A 26 13.00 -10.98 -8.04
CA GLY A 26 13.73 -9.87 -8.65
C GLY A 26 12.90 -8.62 -8.95
N LYS A 27 11.60 -8.58 -8.58
CA LYS A 27 10.84 -7.33 -8.64
C LYS A 27 11.29 -6.36 -7.55
N ARG A 28 11.33 -5.08 -7.88
CA ARG A 28 11.59 -4.01 -6.92
C ARG A 28 10.27 -3.42 -6.44
N MET A 29 10.09 -3.32 -5.13
CA MET A 29 8.96 -2.59 -4.58
C MET A 29 9.30 -1.11 -4.46
N ILE A 30 8.43 -0.23 -4.96
CA ILE A 30 8.59 1.23 -4.88
C ILE A 30 7.38 1.78 -4.14
N SER A 31 7.60 2.56 -3.09
CA SER A 31 6.51 3.24 -2.37
C SER A 31 6.18 4.56 -3.05
N LEU A 32 4.89 4.82 -3.26
CA LEU A 32 4.37 6.11 -3.68
C LEU A 32 3.89 6.88 -2.47
N ASP A 33 4.54 8.01 -2.20
CA ASP A 33 4.05 8.96 -1.19
C ASP A 33 3.09 9.95 -1.84
N VAL A 34 1.80 9.76 -1.57
CA VAL A 34 0.74 10.66 -2.04
C VAL A 34 0.91 12.06 -1.46
N GLY A 35 1.40 12.18 -0.22
CA GLY A 35 1.65 13.48 0.41
C GLY A 35 2.66 14.32 -0.35
N SER A 36 3.78 13.73 -0.77
CA SER A 36 4.79 14.40 -1.59
C SER A 36 4.29 14.82 -2.98
N LEU A 37 3.37 14.06 -3.57
CA LEU A 37 2.77 14.45 -4.86
C LEU A 37 1.95 15.74 -4.74
N VAL A 38 1.26 15.90 -3.60
CA VAL A 38 0.38 17.03 -3.29
C VAL A 38 1.15 18.22 -2.73
N ALA A 39 2.28 17.97 -2.05
CA ALA A 39 3.13 19.00 -1.49
C ALA A 39 3.66 19.95 -2.58
N GLY A 40 3.43 21.25 -2.39
CA GLY A 40 3.90 22.29 -3.30
C GLY A 40 3.09 22.43 -4.60
N THR A 41 1.99 21.71 -4.79
CA THR A 41 1.07 21.92 -5.92
C THR A 41 -0.12 22.76 -5.48
N GLN A 42 -0.16 24.03 -5.89
CA GLN A 42 -1.35 24.89 -5.70
C GLN A 42 -2.46 24.60 -6.73
N PHE A 43 -2.14 23.84 -7.78
CA PHE A 43 -3.02 23.54 -8.90
C PHE A 43 -3.20 22.03 -9.08
N ARG A 44 -4.46 21.58 -9.26
CA ARG A 44 -4.81 20.16 -9.46
C ARG A 44 -4.03 19.50 -10.61
N GLY A 45 -3.82 20.22 -11.71
CA GLY A 45 -3.10 19.69 -12.88
C GLY A 45 -1.65 19.29 -12.60
N ALA A 46 -0.97 19.98 -11.66
CA ALA A 46 0.41 19.64 -11.32
C ALA A 46 0.51 18.30 -10.56
N PHE A 47 -0.51 17.95 -9.77
CA PHE A 47 -0.60 16.63 -9.14
C PHE A 47 -0.81 15.54 -10.20
N GLU A 48 -1.74 15.74 -11.13
CA GLU A 48 -2.03 14.78 -12.21
C GLU A 48 -0.80 14.54 -13.09
N GLU A 49 -0.07 15.60 -13.46
CA GLU A 49 1.15 15.51 -14.24
C GLU A 49 2.24 14.70 -13.52
N ARG A 50 2.45 14.94 -12.22
CA ARG A 50 3.39 14.18 -11.39
C ARG A 50 2.99 12.71 -11.28
N LEU A 51 1.71 12.43 -11.04
CA LEU A 51 1.21 11.06 -10.97
C LEU A 51 1.36 10.35 -12.33
N GLN A 52 1.08 11.04 -13.43
CA GLN A 52 1.25 10.51 -14.76
C GLN A 52 2.72 10.19 -15.06
N ALA A 53 3.66 11.04 -14.64
CA ALA A 53 5.09 10.76 -14.76
C ALA A 53 5.49 9.48 -14.01
N VAL A 54 5.04 9.31 -12.76
CA VAL A 54 5.27 8.07 -11.99
C VAL A 54 4.68 6.85 -12.70
N LEU A 55 3.45 6.94 -13.21
CA LEU A 55 2.83 5.83 -13.93
C LEU A 55 3.58 5.49 -15.23
N MET A 56 4.14 6.48 -15.93
CA MET A 56 4.98 6.23 -17.10
C MET A 56 6.26 5.48 -16.74
N GLU A 57 6.93 5.84 -15.65
CA GLU A 57 8.12 5.12 -15.18
C GLU A 57 7.81 3.67 -14.79
N VAL A 58 6.71 3.45 -14.08
CA VAL A 58 6.28 2.09 -13.69
C VAL A 58 5.97 1.25 -14.93
N ARG A 59 5.30 1.83 -15.94
CA ARG A 59 5.04 1.16 -17.23
C ARG A 59 6.33 0.84 -17.97
N ALA A 60 7.28 1.78 -18.00
CA ALA A 60 8.59 1.59 -18.63
C ALA A 60 9.39 0.45 -17.97
N ALA A 61 9.16 0.19 -16.69
CA ALA A 61 9.75 -0.93 -15.97
C ALA A 61 9.19 -2.31 -16.36
N ARG A 62 8.21 -2.40 -17.27
CA ARG A 62 7.67 -3.64 -17.87
C ARG A 62 7.36 -4.73 -16.84
N GLY A 63 6.69 -4.35 -15.74
CA GLY A 63 6.29 -5.28 -14.69
C GLY A 63 7.39 -5.70 -13.71
N SER A 64 8.61 -5.17 -13.81
CA SER A 64 9.68 -5.39 -12.83
C SER A 64 9.52 -4.58 -11.54
N VAL A 65 8.55 -3.67 -11.50
CA VAL A 65 8.23 -2.84 -10.34
C VAL A 65 6.88 -3.24 -9.75
N LEU A 66 6.84 -3.34 -8.42
CA LEU A 66 5.61 -3.44 -7.63
C LEU A 66 5.40 -2.11 -6.90
N LEU A 67 4.37 -1.36 -7.28
CA LEU A 67 4.07 -0.07 -6.66
C LEU A 67 3.32 -0.28 -5.35
N PHE A 68 3.86 0.20 -4.24
CA PHE A 68 3.16 0.25 -2.97
C PHE A 68 2.53 1.62 -2.79
N VAL A 69 1.24 1.66 -2.42
CA VAL A 69 0.51 2.91 -2.14
C VAL A 69 -0.11 2.77 -0.76
N ASP A 70 0.41 3.54 0.21
CA ASP A 70 -0.27 3.68 1.49
C ASP A 70 -1.50 4.57 1.32
N GLU A 71 -2.54 4.29 2.10
CA GLU A 71 -3.84 4.97 2.00
C GLU A 71 -4.37 5.06 0.56
N VAL A 72 -4.35 3.95 -0.18
CA VAL A 72 -4.69 3.93 -1.62
C VAL A 72 -6.08 4.51 -1.93
N HIS A 73 -7.00 4.51 -0.96
CA HIS A 73 -8.31 5.17 -1.09
C HIS A 73 -8.20 6.67 -1.38
N MET A 74 -7.12 7.33 -0.98
CA MET A 74 -6.85 8.75 -1.27
C MET A 74 -6.68 9.03 -2.77
N LEU A 75 -6.12 8.08 -3.53
CA LEU A 75 -6.01 8.18 -5.00
C LEU A 75 -7.31 7.79 -5.71
N VAL A 76 -8.16 7.01 -5.02
CA VAL A 76 -9.36 6.39 -5.58
C VAL A 76 -10.61 7.17 -5.18
N ASN A 77 -10.48 8.31 -4.51
CA ASN A 77 -11.59 9.06 -3.90
C ASN A 77 -12.54 9.67 -4.96
N ALA A 78 -13.32 8.80 -5.58
CA ALA A 78 -14.19 9.04 -6.70
C ALA A 78 -15.48 9.67 -6.17
N GLY A 79 -15.47 11.01 -6.09
CA GLY A 79 -16.71 11.79 -6.14
C GLY A 79 -17.35 12.21 -4.82
N ARG A 80 -16.59 12.42 -3.73
CA ARG A 80 -17.13 13.13 -2.55
C ARG A 80 -16.29 14.37 -2.22
N THR A 81 -16.93 15.52 -2.47
CA THR A 81 -16.56 16.91 -2.14
C THR A 81 -15.69 17.64 -3.16
N ASP A 82 -15.99 18.94 -3.33
CA ASP A 82 -15.53 19.94 -4.32
C ASP A 82 -14.01 20.20 -4.37
N GLY A 83 -13.20 19.19 -4.09
CA GLY A 83 -11.79 19.29 -3.73
C GLY A 83 -10.94 18.05 -3.99
N SER A 84 -11.55 16.85 -4.10
CA SER A 84 -10.79 15.60 -4.16
C SER A 84 -10.14 15.36 -5.52
N MET A 85 -8.86 14.99 -5.49
CA MET A 85 -8.07 14.64 -6.67
C MET A 85 -8.58 13.31 -7.26
N ASP A 86 -9.15 13.33 -8.46
CA ASP A 86 -9.67 12.12 -9.12
C ASP A 86 -8.57 11.41 -9.92
N ALA A 87 -7.60 10.85 -9.20
CA ALA A 87 -6.55 10.01 -9.79
C ALA A 87 -7.08 8.66 -10.31
N ALA A 88 -8.33 8.30 -10.01
CA ALA A 88 -8.92 7.04 -10.43
C ALA A 88 -8.94 6.89 -11.95
N ASN A 89 -9.20 7.98 -12.69
CA ASN A 89 -9.24 7.95 -14.16
C ASN A 89 -7.86 7.68 -14.78
N LEU A 90 -6.77 8.03 -14.09
CA LEU A 90 -5.40 7.73 -14.54
C LEU A 90 -5.01 6.28 -14.18
N LEU A 91 -5.47 5.78 -13.04
CA LEU A 91 -5.15 4.44 -12.54
C LEU A 91 -5.96 3.34 -13.24
N LYS A 92 -7.27 3.54 -13.47
CA LYS A 92 -8.18 2.55 -14.06
C LYS A 92 -7.63 1.95 -15.37
N PRO A 93 -7.17 2.73 -16.36
CA PRO A 93 -6.62 2.18 -17.60
C PRO A 93 -5.34 1.36 -17.37
N ALA A 94 -4.46 1.80 -16.46
CA ALA A 94 -3.20 1.11 -16.16
C ALA A 94 -3.46 -0.26 -15.50
N LEU A 95 -4.42 -0.30 -14.56
CA LEU A 95 -4.87 -1.53 -13.90
C LEU A 95 -5.66 -2.44 -14.84
N ALA A 96 -6.43 -1.87 -15.78
CA ALA A 96 -7.21 -2.64 -16.74
C ALA A 96 -6.32 -3.40 -17.74
N ARG A 97 -5.27 -2.74 -18.24
CA ARG A 97 -4.28 -3.31 -19.16
C ARG A 97 -3.25 -4.20 -18.47
N GLY A 98 -3.20 -4.17 -17.14
CA GLY A 98 -2.23 -4.93 -16.36
C GLY A 98 -0.80 -4.42 -16.46
N GLU A 99 -0.64 -3.15 -16.79
CA GLU A 99 0.66 -2.49 -16.85
C GLU A 99 1.11 -2.01 -15.46
N LEU A 100 0.17 -1.89 -14.52
CA LEU A 100 0.42 -1.46 -13.16
C LEU A 100 0.20 -2.62 -12.20
N HIS A 101 1.30 -3.07 -11.60
CA HIS A 101 1.30 -4.01 -10.49
C HIS A 101 1.39 -3.21 -9.20
N CYS A 102 0.40 -3.30 -8.32
CA CYS A 102 0.42 -2.56 -7.07
C CYS A 102 -0.10 -3.33 -5.85
N LEU A 103 0.38 -2.87 -4.70
CA LEU A 103 -0.11 -3.20 -3.37
C LEU A 103 -0.67 -1.92 -2.74
N GLY A 104 -1.95 -1.91 -2.42
CA GLY A 104 -2.58 -0.82 -1.69
C GLY A 104 -2.75 -1.16 -0.22
N ALA A 105 -2.48 -0.23 0.68
CA ALA A 105 -2.87 -0.35 2.08
C ALA A 105 -4.02 0.60 2.39
N THR A 106 -5.04 0.14 3.10
CA THR A 106 -6.16 0.99 3.54
C THR A 106 -6.84 0.42 4.79
N THR A 107 -7.77 1.15 5.39
CA THR A 107 -8.65 0.58 6.43
C THR A 107 -9.84 -0.12 5.77
N PRO A 108 -10.45 -1.13 6.41
CA PRO A 108 -11.65 -1.79 5.88
C PRO A 108 -12.77 -0.82 5.57
N ASP A 109 -12.99 0.19 6.41
CA ASP A 109 -14.06 1.15 6.21
C ASP A 109 -13.82 2.05 5.00
N GLU A 110 -12.57 2.40 4.72
CA GLU A 110 -12.18 3.12 3.50
C GLU A 110 -12.24 2.23 2.26
N TYR A 111 -11.85 0.95 2.38
CA TYR A 111 -12.01 -0.03 1.32
C TYR A 111 -13.47 -0.17 0.90
N ARG A 112 -14.38 -0.41 1.85
CA ARG A 112 -15.83 -0.57 1.56
C ARG A 112 -16.41 0.68 0.90
N ARG A 113 -16.02 1.87 1.38
CA ARG A 113 -16.58 3.15 0.90
C ARG A 113 -16.08 3.56 -0.49
N HIS A 114 -14.82 3.32 -0.80
CA HIS A 114 -14.19 3.92 -2.00
C HIS A 114 -13.73 2.91 -3.06
N ILE A 115 -13.45 1.66 -2.68
CA ILE A 115 -12.81 0.69 -3.58
C ILE A 115 -13.78 -0.43 -3.93
N GLU A 116 -14.45 -1.00 -2.93
CA GLU A 116 -15.48 -2.03 -3.14
C GLU A 116 -16.73 -1.46 -3.84
N SER A 117 -17.03 -0.19 -3.59
CA SER A 117 -18.16 0.52 -4.20
C SER A 117 -17.97 0.82 -5.70
N ASP A 118 -16.73 0.86 -6.19
CA ASP A 118 -16.42 1.09 -7.61
C ASP A 118 -16.18 -0.25 -8.34
N PRO A 119 -17.05 -0.64 -9.29
CA PRO A 119 -16.93 -1.90 -10.01
C PRO A 119 -15.62 -2.09 -10.79
N ALA A 120 -14.96 -1.02 -11.21
CA ALA A 120 -13.70 -1.10 -11.95
C ALA A 120 -12.54 -1.53 -11.04
N PHE A 121 -12.53 -1.06 -9.79
CA PHE A 121 -11.53 -1.42 -8.80
C PHE A 121 -11.84 -2.74 -8.09
N ALA A 122 -13.10 -2.97 -7.71
CA ALA A 122 -13.54 -4.20 -7.04
C ALA A 122 -13.21 -5.48 -7.85
N ARG A 123 -13.22 -5.40 -9.18
CA ARG A 123 -12.87 -6.54 -10.07
C ARG A 123 -11.37 -6.76 -10.24
N ARG A 124 -10.53 -5.84 -9.77
CA ARG A 124 -9.08 -5.84 -10.03
C ARG A 124 -8.25 -5.96 -8.76
N PHE A 125 -8.81 -5.57 -7.63
CA PHE A 125 -8.20 -5.76 -6.33
C PHE A 125 -8.79 -6.96 -5.61
N GLN A 126 -7.90 -7.77 -5.04
CA GLN A 126 -8.22 -8.78 -4.06
C GLN A 126 -7.97 -8.21 -2.66
N PRO A 127 -8.99 -8.08 -1.80
CA PRO A 127 -8.78 -7.70 -0.41
C PRO A 127 -8.13 -8.86 0.36
N VAL A 128 -7.11 -8.54 1.13
CA VAL A 128 -6.44 -9.40 2.11
C VAL A 128 -6.56 -8.70 3.46
N HIS A 129 -7.32 -9.30 4.36
CA HIS A 129 -7.47 -8.79 5.71
C HIS A 129 -6.27 -9.19 6.56
N VAL A 130 -5.61 -8.19 7.13
CA VAL A 130 -4.54 -8.37 8.10
C VAL A 130 -5.10 -7.96 9.46
N GLU A 131 -5.13 -8.92 10.35
CA GLU A 131 -5.56 -8.71 11.72
C GLU A 131 -4.47 -8.02 12.54
N GLU A 132 -4.90 -7.31 13.57
CA GLU A 132 -3.97 -6.72 14.52
C GLU A 132 -3.29 -7.84 15.33
N PRO A 133 -1.95 -7.81 15.50
CA PRO A 133 -1.28 -8.82 16.29
C PRO A 133 -1.82 -8.81 17.73
N SER A 134 -1.93 -9.99 18.32
CA SER A 134 -2.22 -10.12 19.74
C SER A 134 -1.13 -9.46 20.59
N VAL A 135 -1.42 -9.21 21.87
CA VAL A 135 -0.44 -8.64 22.81
C VAL A 135 0.83 -9.50 22.87
N ASP A 136 0.68 -10.82 22.90
CA ASP A 136 1.79 -11.76 22.96
C ASP A 136 2.64 -11.75 21.68
N GLU A 137 2.00 -11.69 20.51
CA GLU A 137 2.70 -11.55 19.22
C GLU A 137 3.41 -10.21 19.11
N THR A 138 2.78 -9.14 19.59
CA THR A 138 3.39 -7.80 19.64
C THR A 138 4.64 -7.81 20.52
N LEU A 139 4.57 -8.44 21.70
CA LEU A 139 5.72 -8.60 22.58
C LEU A 139 6.84 -9.42 21.92
N LEU A 140 6.49 -10.44 21.14
CA LEU A 140 7.45 -11.25 20.38
C LEU A 140 8.13 -10.43 19.27
N TRP A 141 7.37 -9.64 18.52
CA TRP A 141 7.87 -8.76 17.46
C TRP A 141 8.80 -7.68 18.03
N LEU A 142 8.43 -7.06 19.16
CA LEU A 142 9.26 -6.06 19.84
C LEU A 142 10.59 -6.64 20.33
N LYS A 143 10.60 -7.90 20.80
CA LYS A 143 11.83 -8.60 21.17
C LYS A 143 12.73 -8.85 19.95
N GLY A 144 12.16 -9.17 18.79
CA GLY A 144 12.89 -9.29 17.52
C GLY A 144 13.48 -7.96 17.04
N LEU A 145 12.73 -6.86 17.22
CA LEU A 145 13.16 -5.51 16.84
C LEU A 145 14.25 -4.93 17.76
N ARG A 146 14.41 -5.42 19.00
CA ARG A 146 15.52 -5.02 19.90
C ARG A 146 16.91 -5.24 19.28
N GLY A 147 17.07 -6.17 18.34
CA GLY A 147 18.33 -6.36 17.61
C GLY A 147 18.67 -5.21 16.65
N ARG A 148 17.65 -4.53 16.11
CA ARG A 148 17.76 -3.37 15.20
C ARG A 148 17.65 -2.02 15.91
N LEU A 149 16.81 -1.92 16.95
CA LEU A 149 16.60 -0.72 17.76
C LEU A 149 17.62 -0.65 18.90
N ARG A 150 18.90 -0.46 18.59
CA ARG A 150 19.84 0.11 19.56
C ARG A 150 19.73 1.63 19.52
N CYS A 151 18.59 2.17 19.97
CA CYS A 151 18.51 3.56 20.39
C CYS A 151 18.98 3.63 21.84
N GLY A 152 20.00 4.46 22.08
CA GLY A 152 20.60 4.65 23.39
C GLY A 152 19.63 5.23 24.41
N GLY A 153 19.66 4.66 25.62
CA GLY A 153 19.22 5.31 26.86
C GLY A 153 17.71 5.51 27.04
N LEU A 154 17.17 4.83 28.05
CA LEU A 154 15.84 5.00 28.68
C LEU A 154 14.61 4.61 27.84
N CYS A 155 14.14 3.38 28.07
CA CYS A 155 12.70 3.13 28.23
C CYS A 155 12.52 2.14 29.40
N ARG A 156 12.04 2.63 30.54
CA ARG A 156 11.60 1.82 31.69
C ARG A 156 10.14 1.39 31.47
N SER A 157 9.85 0.18 31.94
CA SER A 157 8.62 -0.57 31.78
C SER A 157 7.34 0.14 32.24
N GLY A 158 6.23 -0.23 31.57
CA GLY A 158 4.91 -0.28 32.18
C GLY A 158 3.95 0.82 31.71
N GLU A 159 3.28 0.57 30.58
CA GLU A 159 1.87 0.93 30.29
C GLU A 159 1.67 0.82 28.77
N VAL A 160 0.99 -0.25 28.33
CA VAL A 160 0.51 -0.32 26.94
C VAL A 160 -0.84 0.36 26.92
N CYS A 161 -0.83 1.65 26.57
CA CYS A 161 -2.03 2.45 26.39
C CYS A 161 -2.85 1.87 25.23
N GLY A 162 -4.14 1.58 25.47
CA GLY A 162 -5.02 0.86 24.55
C GLY A 162 -5.03 1.45 23.15
N LEU A 163 -4.58 0.66 22.17
CA LEU A 163 -4.67 0.99 20.75
C LEU A 163 -5.99 0.43 20.21
N GLY A 164 -6.80 1.33 19.64
CA GLY A 164 -8.10 1.01 19.07
C GLY A 164 -8.00 0.03 17.91
N ARG A 165 -8.94 -0.92 17.91
CA ARG A 165 -9.12 -1.99 16.92
C ARG A 165 -9.03 -1.45 15.49
N GLY A 166 -7.99 -1.82 14.76
CA GLY A 166 -7.83 -1.40 13.37
C GLY A 166 -7.45 -2.55 12.47
N LEU A 167 -8.40 -3.28 11.91
CA LEU A 167 -8.11 -4.20 10.81
C LEU A 167 -7.41 -3.43 9.66
N LEU A 168 -6.45 -4.06 8.98
CA LEU A 168 -5.81 -3.54 7.77
C LEU A 168 -6.36 -4.31 6.57
N CYS A 169 -6.78 -3.60 5.52
CA CYS A 169 -7.10 -4.21 4.24
C CYS A 169 -5.92 -3.95 3.30
N LEU A 170 -5.19 -5.00 2.95
CA LEU A 170 -4.19 -4.98 1.90
C LEU A 170 -4.88 -5.35 0.59
N LEU A 171 -4.66 -4.55 -0.46
CA LEU A 171 -5.25 -4.76 -1.76
C LEU A 171 -4.17 -5.22 -2.71
N VAL A 172 -4.30 -6.46 -3.17
CA VAL A 172 -3.38 -7.04 -4.15
C VAL A 172 -4.05 -6.98 -5.51
N TRP A 173 -3.40 -6.33 -6.47
CA TRP A 173 -3.91 -6.36 -7.85
C TRP A 173 -3.78 -7.78 -8.42
N LEU A 174 -4.88 -8.33 -8.95
CA LEU A 174 -4.98 -9.76 -9.31
C LEU A 174 -3.95 -10.21 -10.36
N GLY A 175 -3.58 -9.36 -11.31
CA GLY A 175 -2.56 -9.74 -12.30
C GLY A 175 -1.13 -9.69 -11.77
N CYS A 176 -0.89 -9.26 -10.52
CA CYS A 176 0.41 -9.46 -9.87
C CYS A 176 0.68 -10.94 -9.60
N LEU A 177 -0.37 -11.75 -9.40
CA LEU A 177 -0.23 -13.03 -8.71
C LEU A 177 -0.07 -14.24 -9.62
N GLY A 178 -0.32 -14.15 -10.94
CA GLY A 178 -0.32 -15.33 -11.82
C GLY A 178 -1.25 -16.45 -11.31
N TRP A 179 -2.19 -16.11 -10.44
CA TRP A 179 -3.12 -17.05 -9.83
C TRP A 179 -4.13 -17.46 -10.91
N PRO A 180 -4.36 -18.76 -11.17
CA PRO A 180 -5.47 -19.16 -12.02
C PRO A 180 -6.77 -18.61 -11.41
N ALA A 181 -7.61 -18.04 -12.28
CA ALA A 181 -8.96 -17.58 -11.96
C ALA A 181 -9.83 -18.72 -11.40
#